data_AF-A0A3B9BY66-F1
#
_entry.id   AF-A0A3B9BY66-F1
#
_cell.length_a   1.000
_cell.length_b   1.000
_cell.length_c   1.000
_cell.angle_alpha   90.00
_cell.angle_beta   90.00
_cell.angle_gamma   90.00
#
_symmetry.space_group_name_H-M   'P 1'
#
loop_
_entity.id
_entity.type
_entity.pdbx_description
1 polymer ?
#
loop_
_entity_poly.entity_id
_entity_poly.type
_entity_poly.pdbx_seq_one_letter_code
_entity_poly.pdbx_strand_id
1 'polypeptide(L)'
;MMSKWLYRESVWFTGACLIYSILAFWAVWTENYLLMLLPLGAAAAIFFLKDVRIPFVLLCGSIPFSFNLMGMTNIGMDFPDEALMLWTTAMFPLFLLLNPFKLSLQKWITHPLLWLQLLAFLWMFVSVLYSENVVLSSKYLLKRIWYLVPFLIWPIFLFQDRKLMIRCYQGMFLTLLLVTCIV
;
A
#
# COMPACT_ATOMS: atom_id res chain seq x y z
N MET A 1 -35.87 13.55 -2.47
CA MET A 1 -34.56 13.59 -1.78
C MET A 1 -33.51 12.67 -2.43
N MET A 2 -33.92 11.53 -3.02
CA MET A 2 -33.03 10.56 -3.70
C MET A 2 -32.42 11.05 -5.04
N SER A 3 -33.11 11.91 -5.79
CA SER A 3 -32.63 12.39 -7.11
C SER A 3 -31.42 13.34 -7.03
N LYS A 4 -31.34 14.17 -5.98
CA LYS A 4 -30.18 15.06 -5.76
C LYS A 4 -28.90 14.30 -5.40
N TRP A 5 -29.03 13.10 -4.85
CA TRP A 5 -27.89 12.25 -4.47
C TRP A 5 -27.29 11.54 -5.69
N LEU A 6 -28.14 10.98 -6.56
CA LEU A 6 -27.73 10.39 -7.84
C LEU A 6 -27.10 11.43 -8.78
N TYR A 7 -27.64 12.65 -8.83
CA TYR A 7 -27.08 13.73 -9.66
C TYR A 7 -25.70 14.18 -9.18
N ARG A 8 -25.48 14.24 -7.86
CA ARG A 8 -24.18 14.66 -7.30
C ARG A 8 -23.08 13.64 -7.58
N GLU A 9 -23.35 12.35 -7.38
CA GLU A 9 -22.41 11.26 -7.71
C GLU A 9 -22.13 11.20 -9.23
N SER A 10 -23.16 11.47 -10.06
CA SER A 10 -23.01 11.51 -11.53
C SER A 10 -22.05 12.60 -12.00
N VAL A 11 -22.06 13.79 -11.39
CA VAL A 11 -21.17 14.90 -11.80
C VAL A 11 -19.70 14.60 -11.48
N TRP A 12 -19.43 14.01 -10.31
CA TRP A 12 -18.08 13.57 -9.94
C TRP A 12 -17.57 12.46 -10.85
N PHE A 13 -18.44 11.50 -11.21
CA PHE A 13 -18.11 10.44 -12.15
C PHE A 13 -17.81 10.98 -13.55
N THR A 14 -18.64 11.87 -14.08
CA THR A 14 -18.40 12.49 -15.39
C THR A 14 -17.14 13.36 -15.41
N GLY A 15 -16.84 14.07 -14.31
CA GLY A 15 -15.61 14.85 -14.18
C GLY A 15 -14.37 13.96 -14.17
N ALA A 16 -14.40 12.83 -13.45
CA ALA A 16 -13.31 11.87 -13.43
C ALA A 16 -13.09 11.21 -14.81
N CYS A 17 -14.15 10.86 -15.54
CA CYS A 17 -14.06 10.34 -16.89
C CYS A 17 -13.46 11.35 -17.88
N LEU A 18 -13.82 12.63 -17.78
CA LEU A 18 -13.24 13.69 -18.62
C LEU A 18 -11.75 13.90 -18.32
N ILE A 19 -11.35 13.94 -17.05
CA ILE A 19 -9.95 14.05 -16.64
C ILE A 19 -9.15 12.83 -17.13
N TYR A 20 -9.71 11.62 -17.02
CA TYR A 20 -9.10 10.40 -17.56
C TYR A 20 -8.87 10.51 -19.08
N SER A 21 -9.88 10.93 -19.84
CA SER A 21 -9.77 11.06 -21.30
C SER A 21 -8.71 12.08 -21.72
N ILE A 22 -8.59 13.20 -20.99
CA ILE A 22 -7.55 14.23 -21.25
C ILE A 22 -6.15 13.66 -20.95
N LEU A 23 -5.99 12.97 -19.82
CA LEU A 23 -4.71 12.34 -19.44
C LEU A 23 -4.33 11.23 -20.41
N ALA A 24 -5.29 10.43 -20.86
CA ALA A 24 -5.08 9.37 -21.85
C ALA A 24 -4.65 9.94 -23.20
N PHE A 25 -5.30 11.01 -23.66
CA PHE A 25 -4.92 11.70 -24.90
C PHE A 25 -3.49 12.28 -24.80
N TRP A 26 -3.18 12.91 -23.67
CA TRP A 26 -1.84 13.47 -23.42
C TRP A 26 -0.76 12.39 -23.30
N ALA A 27 -1.08 11.24 -22.72
CA ALA A 27 -0.20 10.08 -22.63
C ALA A 27 0.15 9.52 -24.01
N VAL A 28 -0.83 9.41 -24.91
CA VAL A 28 -0.59 8.97 -26.30
C VAL A 28 0.26 9.98 -27.05
N TRP A 29 -0.03 11.29 -26.88
CA TRP A 29 0.73 12.36 -27.54
C TRP A 29 2.21 12.41 -27.11
N THR A 30 2.49 12.10 -25.85
CA THR A 30 3.85 12.13 -25.28
C THR A 30 4.56 10.78 -25.34
N GLU A 31 3.93 9.76 -25.95
CA GLU A 31 4.36 8.34 -25.96
C GLU A 31 4.67 7.77 -24.56
N ASN A 32 4.20 8.44 -23.50
CA ASN A 32 4.46 8.06 -22.12
C ASN A 32 3.24 7.36 -21.53
N TYR A 33 3.17 6.05 -21.76
CA TYR A 33 2.07 5.19 -21.29
C TYR A 33 1.94 5.15 -19.77
N LEU A 34 2.96 5.53 -18.99
CA LEU A 34 2.88 5.60 -17.53
C LEU A 34 1.84 6.62 -17.05
N LEU A 35 1.58 7.67 -17.85
CA LEU A 35 0.56 8.67 -17.55
C LEU A 35 -0.87 8.09 -17.54
N MET A 36 -1.12 6.98 -18.26
CA MET A 36 -2.40 6.28 -18.21
C MET A 36 -2.63 5.53 -16.89
N LEU A 37 -1.57 5.18 -16.17
CA LEU A 37 -1.67 4.51 -14.88
C LEU A 37 -2.08 5.46 -13.75
N LEU A 38 -1.79 6.76 -13.86
CA LEU A 38 -2.11 7.76 -12.84
C LEU A 38 -3.60 7.78 -12.45
N PRO A 39 -4.55 7.93 -13.39
CA PRO A 39 -5.96 8.00 -13.03
C PRO A 39 -6.53 6.64 -12.61
N LEU A 40 -6.01 5.54 -13.16
CA LEU A 40 -6.33 4.18 -12.71
C LEU A 40 -5.90 3.98 -11.26
N GLY A 41 -4.70 4.44 -10.93
CA GLY A 41 -4.18 4.48 -9.58
C GLY A 41 -5.02 5.37 -8.67
N ALA A 42 -5.38 6.58 -9.09
CA ALA A 42 -6.23 7.46 -8.30
C ALA A 42 -7.62 6.84 -8.03
N ALA A 43 -8.22 6.16 -9.01
CA ALA A 43 -9.47 5.44 -8.83
C ALA A 43 -9.34 4.27 -7.83
N ALA A 44 -8.28 3.47 -7.97
CA ALA A 44 -7.96 2.41 -7.01
C ALA A 44 -7.72 2.98 -5.60
N ALA A 45 -7.09 4.15 -5.49
CA ALA A 45 -6.81 4.81 -4.22
C ALA A 45 -8.10 5.24 -3.54
N ILE A 46 -9.01 5.88 -4.28
CA ILE A 46 -10.32 6.28 -3.75
C ILE A 46 -11.14 5.04 -3.34
N PHE A 47 -11.12 3.98 -4.16
CA PHE A 47 -11.81 2.72 -3.84
C PHE A 47 -11.26 2.08 -2.56
N PHE A 48 -9.94 1.98 -2.43
CA PHE A 48 -9.28 1.41 -1.27
C PHE A 48 -9.33 2.30 -0.03
N LEU A 49 -9.49 3.62 -0.16
CA LEU A 49 -9.77 4.49 0.98
C LEU A 49 -11.16 4.26 1.57
N LYS A 50 -12.13 3.81 0.76
CA LYS A 50 -13.47 3.43 1.28
C LYS A 50 -13.38 2.19 2.15
N ASP A 51 -12.57 1.20 1.77
CA ASP A 51 -12.30 0.02 2.58
C ASP A 51 -10.82 -0.40 2.54
N VAL A 52 -10.06 0.12 3.50
CA VAL A 52 -8.62 -0.13 3.68
C VAL A 52 -8.30 -1.59 4.02
N ARG A 53 -9.31 -2.41 4.35
CA ARG A 53 -9.15 -3.82 4.65
C ARG A 53 -8.86 -4.63 3.40
N ILE A 54 -9.43 -4.22 2.26
CA ILE A 54 -9.27 -4.90 0.97
C ILE A 54 -7.81 -4.91 0.52
N PRO A 55 -7.12 -3.76 0.33
CA PRO A 55 -5.73 -3.76 -0.12
C PRO A 55 -4.81 -4.46 0.88
N PHE A 56 -5.13 -4.43 2.17
CA PHE A 56 -4.36 -5.12 3.20
C PHE A 56 -4.52 -6.66 3.14
N VAL A 57 -5.73 -7.18 2.93
CA VAL A 57 -5.96 -8.62 2.73
C VAL A 57 -5.29 -9.09 1.44
N LEU A 58 -5.36 -8.29 0.36
CA LEU A 58 -4.66 -8.57 -0.89
C LEU A 58 -3.14 -8.62 -0.68
N LEU A 59 -2.58 -7.66 0.07
CA LEU A 59 -1.17 -7.65 0.43
C LEU A 59 -0.78 -8.93 1.18
N CYS A 60 -1.54 -9.34 2.20
CA CYS A 60 -1.26 -10.58 2.91
C CYS A 60 -1.28 -11.79 1.95
N GLY A 61 -2.32 -11.89 1.11
CA GLY A 61 -2.44 -12.98 0.14
C GLY A 61 -1.33 -12.98 -0.93
N SER A 62 -0.78 -11.83 -1.31
CA SER A 62 0.26 -11.75 -2.34
C SER A 62 1.64 -12.21 -1.89
N ILE A 63 1.93 -12.22 -0.57
CA ILE A 63 3.29 -12.51 -0.06
C ILE A 63 3.83 -13.85 -0.58
N PRO A 64 3.10 -14.99 -0.49
CA PRO A 64 3.62 -16.28 -0.94
C PRO A 64 3.78 -16.38 -2.46
N PHE A 65 3.08 -15.53 -3.21
CA PHE A 65 3.13 -15.48 -4.67
C PHE A 65 4.18 -14.49 -5.20
N SER A 66 4.87 -13.76 -4.32
CA SER A 66 5.82 -12.74 -4.76
C SER A 66 6.97 -13.35 -5.56
N PHE A 67 7.30 -12.71 -6.68
CA PHE A 67 8.44 -13.06 -7.52
C PHE A 67 9.24 -11.81 -7.89
N ASN A 68 10.54 -12.01 -8.08
CA ASN A 68 11.44 -10.92 -8.38
C ASN A 68 11.34 -10.53 -9.87
N LEU A 69 11.06 -9.26 -10.14
CA LEU A 69 10.90 -8.77 -11.51
C LEU A 69 12.22 -8.62 -12.26
N MET A 70 13.40 -8.68 -11.61
CA MET A 70 14.70 -8.46 -12.24
C MET A 70 14.98 -9.42 -13.41
N GLY A 71 14.39 -10.62 -13.37
CA GLY A 71 14.51 -11.60 -14.45
C GLY A 71 13.69 -11.29 -15.69
N MET A 72 12.63 -10.48 -15.58
CA MET A 72 11.70 -10.15 -16.68
C MET A 72 11.79 -8.69 -17.11
N THR A 73 12.13 -7.82 -16.17
CA THR A 73 12.27 -6.38 -16.34
C THR A 73 13.55 -5.98 -15.61
N ASN A 74 14.32 -5.00 -16.07
CA ASN A 74 15.54 -4.54 -15.36
C ASN A 74 15.24 -3.79 -14.04
N ILE A 75 14.10 -4.08 -13.40
CA ILE A 75 13.60 -3.47 -12.17
C ILE A 75 13.76 -4.50 -11.05
N GLY A 76 14.66 -4.22 -10.10
CA GLY A 76 14.87 -5.03 -8.89
C GLY A 76 13.78 -4.80 -7.85
N MET A 77 12.52 -5.05 -8.21
CA MET A 77 11.34 -4.96 -7.35
C MET A 77 10.64 -6.31 -7.29
N ASP A 78 10.15 -6.66 -6.11
CA ASP A 78 9.34 -7.86 -5.91
C ASP A 78 7.87 -7.55 -6.21
N PHE A 79 7.23 -8.37 -7.05
CA PHE A 79 5.84 -8.16 -7.47
C PHE A 79 5.01 -9.38 -7.16
N PRO A 80 3.75 -9.23 -6.68
CA PRO A 80 2.99 -7.99 -6.49
C PRO A 80 3.07 -7.35 -5.10
N ASP A 81 3.78 -7.96 -4.16
CA ASP A 81 3.79 -7.55 -2.76
C ASP A 81 4.45 -6.18 -2.54
N GLU A 82 5.62 -5.89 -3.12
CA GLU A 82 6.30 -4.59 -2.93
C GLU A 82 5.47 -3.43 -3.49
N ALA A 83 4.75 -3.65 -4.60
CA ALA A 83 3.80 -2.69 -5.15
C ALA A 83 2.62 -2.43 -4.18
N LEU A 84 2.05 -3.48 -3.58
CA LEU A 84 0.96 -3.36 -2.60
C LEU A 84 1.42 -2.75 -1.26
N MET A 85 2.66 -3.01 -0.86
CA MET A 85 3.29 -2.38 0.31
C MET A 85 3.45 -0.87 0.11
N LEU A 86 3.99 -0.46 -1.04
CA LEU A 86 4.06 0.94 -1.44
C LEU A 86 2.69 1.60 -1.44
N TRP A 87 1.70 0.91 -2.02
CA TRP A 87 0.33 1.39 -2.10
C TRP A 87 -0.27 1.66 -0.72
N THR A 88 -0.26 0.65 0.14
CA THR A 88 -0.83 0.72 1.51
C THR A 88 -0.08 1.73 2.38
N THR A 89 1.23 1.91 2.16
CA THR A 89 2.04 2.94 2.82
C THR A 89 1.61 4.34 2.39
N ALA A 90 1.44 4.58 1.09
CA ALA A 90 0.99 5.87 0.56
C ALA A 90 -0.45 6.21 0.99
N MET A 91 -1.31 5.20 1.13
CA MET A 91 -2.69 5.37 1.61
C MET A 91 -2.77 5.75 3.09
N PHE A 92 -1.79 5.35 3.90
CA PHE A 92 -1.82 5.52 5.36
C PHE A 92 -2.01 6.98 5.81
N PRO A 93 -1.22 7.99 5.34
CA PRO A 93 -1.45 9.38 5.72
C PRO A 93 -2.84 9.89 5.31
N LEU A 94 -3.34 9.51 4.13
CA LEU A 94 -4.69 9.87 3.68
C LEU A 94 -5.76 9.26 4.59
N PHE A 95 -5.60 8.01 4.99
CA PHE A 95 -6.49 7.34 5.94
C PHE A 95 -6.51 8.05 7.29
N LEU A 96 -5.36 8.46 7.82
CA LEU A 96 -5.24 9.22 9.07
C LEU A 96 -5.94 10.57 9.01
N LEU A 97 -5.77 11.32 7.91
CA LEU A 97 -6.45 12.61 7.70
C LEU A 97 -7.98 12.45 7.69
N LEU A 98 -8.49 11.35 7.14
CA LEU A 98 -9.91 11.05 7.09
C LEU A 98 -10.47 10.45 8.39
N ASN A 99 -9.62 9.83 9.22
CA ASN A 99 -10.04 9.09 10.42
C ASN A 99 -9.11 9.33 11.64
N PRO A 100 -8.92 10.59 12.09
CA PRO A 100 -7.91 10.92 13.11
C PRO A 100 -8.14 10.24 14.46
N PHE A 101 -9.40 9.96 14.82
CA PHE A 101 -9.76 9.37 16.12
C PHE A 101 -9.75 7.83 16.16
N LYS A 102 -9.44 7.15 15.05
CA LYS A 102 -9.33 5.66 15.03
C LYS A 102 -8.01 5.14 15.60
N LEU A 103 -7.10 6.04 15.99
CA LEU A 103 -5.80 5.73 16.58
C LEU A 103 -5.92 5.37 18.08
N SER A 104 -6.33 4.14 18.40
CA SER A 104 -6.21 3.62 19.77
C SER A 104 -4.78 3.11 20.05
N LEU A 105 -3.77 3.96 19.90
CA LEU A 105 -2.36 3.60 20.08
C LEU A 105 -1.96 3.31 21.53
N GLN A 106 -2.77 3.74 22.50
CA GLN A 106 -2.44 3.69 23.92
C GLN A 106 -2.09 2.28 24.42
N LYS A 107 -2.74 1.24 23.89
CA LYS A 107 -2.47 -0.17 24.25
C LYS A 107 -1.20 -0.74 23.61
N TRP A 108 -0.73 -0.14 22.53
CA TRP A 108 0.40 -0.64 21.73
C TRP A 108 1.70 0.08 22.05
N ILE A 109 1.63 1.33 22.51
CA ILE A 109 2.78 2.10 23.00
C ILE A 109 3.45 1.40 24.20
N THR A 110 2.75 0.57 24.95
CA THR A 110 3.33 -0.20 26.06
C THR A 110 4.04 -1.48 25.60
N HIS A 111 3.93 -1.86 24.32
CA HIS A 111 4.45 -3.14 23.84
C HIS A 111 5.95 -3.05 23.52
N PRO A 112 6.82 -3.87 24.13
CA PRO A 112 8.28 -3.75 23.97
C PRO A 112 8.75 -4.01 22.54
N LEU A 113 8.08 -4.92 21.82
CA LEU A 113 8.40 -5.21 20.41
C LEU A 113 8.25 -3.98 19.49
N LEU A 114 7.29 -3.10 19.77
CA LEU A 114 7.11 -1.88 18.98
C LEU A 114 8.31 -0.95 19.17
N TRP A 115 8.75 -0.74 20.41
CA TRP A 115 9.93 0.08 20.71
C TRP A 115 11.21 -0.49 20.14
N LEU A 116 11.40 -1.80 20.22
CA LEU A 116 12.57 -2.46 19.64
C LEU A 116 12.65 -2.21 18.13
N GLN A 117 11.53 -2.33 17.43
CA GLN A 117 11.47 -2.09 15.99
C GLN A 117 11.73 -0.61 15.65
N LEU A 118 11.17 0.33 16.41
CA LEU A 118 11.39 1.76 16.21
C LEU A 118 12.83 2.18 16.52
N LEU A 119 13.44 1.61 17.55
CA LEU A 119 14.84 1.88 17.91
C LEU A 119 15.78 1.32 16.84
N ALA A 120 15.52 0.11 16.33
CA ALA A 120 16.27 -0.46 15.22
C ALA A 120 16.14 0.40 13.94
N PHE A 121 14.94 0.94 13.67
CA PHE A 121 14.73 1.86 12.55
C PHE A 121 15.45 3.19 12.75
N LEU A 122 15.44 3.75 13.95
CA LEU A 122 16.16 4.98 14.28
C LEU A 122 17.69 4.78 14.16
N TRP A 123 18.20 3.63 14.63
CA TRP A 123 19.60 3.28 14.46
C TRP A 123 19.99 3.12 12.99
N MET A 124 19.11 2.53 12.18
CA MET A 124 19.30 2.46 10.72
C MET A 124 19.35 3.87 10.11
N PHE A 125 18.48 4.79 10.52
CA PHE A 125 18.50 6.16 10.07
C PHE A 125 19.84 6.85 10.35
N VAL A 126 20.36 6.71 11.58
CA VAL A 126 21.70 7.21 11.92
C VAL A 126 22.78 6.58 11.02
N SER A 127 22.74 5.26 10.85
CA SER A 127 23.70 4.53 10.00
C SER A 127 23.70 5.00 8.54
N VAL A 128 22.53 5.35 7.99
CA VAL A 128 22.41 5.89 6.62
C VAL A 128 23.07 7.26 6.49
N LEU A 129 22.93 8.13 7.49
CA LEU A 129 23.52 9.47 7.48
C LEU A 129 25.05 9.45 7.45
N TYR A 130 25.67 8.43 8.08
CA TYR A 130 27.13 8.26 8.13
C TYR A 130 27.68 7.29 7.08
N SER A 131 26.84 6.82 6.15
CA SER A 131 27.29 5.87 5.12
C SER A 131 28.08 6.54 4.00
N GLU A 132 29.05 5.82 3.43
CA GLU A 132 29.87 6.28 2.30
C GLU A 132 29.02 6.63 1.06
N ASN A 133 27.98 5.83 0.80
CA ASN A 133 27.03 6.08 -0.28
C ASN A 133 25.64 6.40 0.27
N VAL A 134 25.44 7.65 0.69
CA VAL A 134 24.18 8.13 1.28
C VAL A 134 23.00 7.93 0.33
N VAL A 135 23.18 8.06 -0.98
CA VAL A 135 22.10 7.91 -1.98
C VAL A 135 21.57 6.48 -2.00
N LEU A 136 22.48 5.49 -2.05
CA LEU A 136 22.11 4.08 -2.03
C LEU A 136 21.44 3.71 -0.70
N SER A 137 22.05 4.13 0.42
CA SER A 137 21.54 3.87 1.76
C SER A 137 20.18 4.53 2.03
N SER A 138 19.92 5.72 1.46
CA SER A 138 18.62 6.39 1.56
C SER A 138 17.52 5.62 0.83
N LYS A 139 17.82 5.04 -0.33
CA LYS A 139 16.87 4.15 -1.03
C LYS A 139 16.52 2.93 -0.16
N TYR A 140 17.52 2.34 0.51
CA TYR A 140 17.30 1.24 1.44
C TYR A 140 16.42 1.64 2.64
N LEU A 141 16.65 2.83 3.20
CA LEU A 141 15.80 3.36 4.28
C LEU A 141 14.36 3.57 3.83
N LEU A 142 14.17 4.09 2.61
CA LEU A 142 12.84 4.30 2.03
C LEU A 142 12.11 2.96 1.86
N LYS A 143 12.82 1.93 1.38
CA LYS A 143 12.29 0.56 1.36
C LYS A 143 11.78 0.18 2.74
N ARG A 144 12.61 0.35 3.77
CA ARG A 144 12.25 -0.03 5.15
C ARG A 144 10.97 0.65 5.67
N ILE A 145 10.69 1.89 5.28
CA ILE A 145 9.44 2.59 5.64
C ILE A 145 8.23 1.86 5.09
N TRP A 146 8.23 1.53 3.79
CA TRP A 146 7.11 0.85 3.17
C TRP A 146 7.00 -0.64 3.52
N TYR A 147 7.92 -1.22 4.30
CA TYR A 147 7.71 -2.49 5.01
C TYR A 147 7.12 -2.27 6.41
N LEU A 148 7.59 -1.26 7.12
CA LEU A 148 7.20 -1.00 8.52
C LEU A 148 5.73 -0.56 8.59
N VAL A 149 5.27 0.30 7.70
CA VAL A 149 3.87 0.75 7.68
C VAL A 149 2.88 -0.42 7.46
N PRO A 150 2.98 -1.25 6.40
CA PRO A 150 2.08 -2.38 6.19
C PRO A 150 2.19 -3.49 7.23
N PHE A 151 3.36 -3.78 7.78
CA PHE A 151 3.50 -4.96 8.65
C PHE A 151 3.56 -4.66 10.15
N LEU A 152 3.80 -3.42 10.55
CA LEU A 152 3.74 -3.00 11.95
C LEU A 152 2.52 -2.13 12.21
N ILE A 153 2.35 -1.08 11.41
CA ILE A 153 1.36 -0.03 11.69
C ILE A 153 -0.04 -0.50 11.32
N TRP A 154 -0.28 -0.93 10.07
CA TRP A 154 -1.60 -1.38 9.61
C TRP A 154 -2.23 -2.50 10.47
N PRO A 155 -1.51 -3.56 10.88
CA PRO A 155 -2.06 -4.62 11.72
C PRO A 155 -2.57 -4.12 13.07
N ILE A 156 -1.90 -3.14 13.67
CA ILE A 156 -2.33 -2.51 14.94
C ILE A 156 -3.75 -1.93 14.84
N PHE A 157 -4.13 -1.40 13.66
CA PHE A 157 -5.47 -0.88 13.40
C PHE A 157 -6.46 -1.95 12.97
N LEU A 158 -6.03 -2.81 12.06
CA LEU A 158 -6.93 -3.71 11.33
C LEU A 158 -7.21 -5.00 12.09
N PHE A 159 -6.24 -5.53 12.85
CA PHE A 159 -6.41 -6.79 13.59
C PHE A 159 -7.19 -6.68 14.89
N GLN A 160 -7.76 -5.51 15.19
CA GLN A 160 -8.81 -5.40 16.20
C GLN A 160 -10.04 -6.24 15.80
N ASP A 161 -10.29 -6.41 14.49
CA ASP A 161 -11.35 -7.25 13.96
C ASP A 161 -10.86 -8.69 13.77
N ARG A 162 -11.25 -9.60 14.67
CA ARG A 162 -10.90 -11.04 14.57
C ARG A 162 -11.24 -11.66 13.22
N LYS A 163 -12.37 -11.27 12.62
CA LYS A 163 -12.78 -11.77 11.29
C LYS A 163 -11.77 -11.38 10.20
N LEU A 164 -11.21 -10.17 10.28
CA LEU A 164 -10.24 -9.69 9.31
C LEU A 164 -8.90 -10.43 9.46
N MET A 165 -8.46 -10.63 10.70
CA MET A 165 -7.26 -11.44 10.98
C MET A 165 -7.38 -12.85 10.39
N ILE A 166 -8.53 -13.51 10.58
CA ILE A 166 -8.79 -14.84 10.00
C ILE A 166 -8.76 -14.78 8.47
N ARG A 167 -9.35 -13.75 7.83
CA ARG A 167 -9.31 -13.58 6.37
C ARG A 167 -7.89 -13.39 5.84
N CYS A 168 -7.06 -12.57 6.50
CA CYS A 168 -5.65 -12.40 6.13
C CYS A 168 -4.89 -13.72 6.23
N TYR A 169 -5.08 -14.46 7.32
CA TYR A 169 -4.47 -15.77 7.51
C TYR A 169 -4.93 -16.79 6.45
N GLN A 170 -6.23 -16.86 6.17
CA GLN A 170 -6.78 -17.71 5.12
C GLN A 170 -6.23 -17.33 3.74
N GLY A 171 -6.14 -16.04 3.44
CA GLY A 171 -5.55 -15.54 2.19
C GLY A 171 -4.11 -16.01 2.02
N MET A 172 -3.26 -15.80 3.03
CA MET A 172 -1.87 -16.26 3.04
C MET A 172 -1.76 -17.78 2.92
N PHE A 173 -2.56 -18.53 3.67
CA PHE A 173 -2.49 -19.98 3.70
C PHE A 173 -2.97 -20.60 2.37
N LEU A 174 -4.04 -20.07 1.80
CA LEU A 174 -4.56 -20.50 0.50
C LEU A 174 -3.55 -20.23 -0.61
N THR A 175 -2.96 -19.04 -0.67
CA THR A 175 -1.97 -18.73 -1.71
C THR A 175 -0.70 -19.55 -1.54
N LEU A 176 -0.25 -19.80 -0.31
CA LEU A 176 0.86 -20.69 -0.05
C LEU A 176 0.59 -22.13 -0.52
N LEU A 177 -0.58 -22.69 -0.20
CA LEU A 177 -0.97 -24.02 -0.70
C LEU A 177 -1.00 -24.09 -2.22
N LEU A 178 -1.58 -23.08 -2.88
CA LEU A 178 -1.62 -23.01 -4.34
C LEU A 178 -0.21 -23.01 -4.94
N VAL A 179 0.71 -22.22 -4.39
CA VAL A 179 2.10 -22.18 -4.85
C VAL A 179 2.78 -23.54 -4.68
N THR A 180 2.60 -24.20 -3.53
CA THR A 180 3.17 -25.54 -3.29
C THR A 180 2.58 -26.65 -4.15
N CYS A 181 1.38 -26.48 -4.70
CA CYS A 181 0.79 -27.46 -5.62
C CYS A 181 1.23 -27.25 -7.08
N ILE A 182 1.70 -26.05 -7.43
CA ILE A 182 2.18 -25.70 -8.77
C ILE A 182 3.66 -26.07 -8.95
N VAL A 183 4.46 -25.97 -7.89
CA VAL A 183 5.89 -26.34 -7.84
C VAL A 183 6.05 -27.83 -7.63
#